data_AF-A0A9W5QSQ3-F1
#
_entry.id   AF-A0A9W5QSQ3-F1
#
_cell.length_a   1.000
_cell.length_b   1.000
_cell.length_c   1.000
_cell.angle_alpha   90.00
_cell.angle_beta   90.00
_cell.angle_gamma   90.00
#
_symmetry.space_group_name_H-M   'P 1'
#
loop_
_entity.id
_entity.type
_entity.pdbx_description
1 polymer ?
#
loop_
_entity_poly.entity_id
_entity_poly.type
_entity_poly.pdbx_seq_one_letter_code
_entity_poly.pdbx_strand_id
1 'polypeptide(L)'
;MKNKKGCKKYMNGYEVIDNQNTLFLSIVDTLDWKDEEAHVLRLYEAIHKYQAYVEEKRVNRIKSALETETRYVIQIFAQYECSEYGNDFYELIKDLLQDIEVELKIYIKNNKFIYI
;
A
#
# COMPACT_ATOMS: atom_id res chain seq x y z
N MET A 1 34.87 3.31 -44.94
CA MET A 1 33.56 2.78 -45.38
C MET A 1 33.67 1.25 -45.41
N LYS A 2 32.88 0.42 -44.74
CA LYS A 2 31.54 0.52 -44.17
C LYS A 2 31.49 -0.30 -42.87
N ASN A 3 31.10 0.29 -41.74
CA ASN A 3 30.71 -0.48 -40.56
C ASN A 3 29.33 -1.10 -40.84
N LYS A 4 29.25 -2.43 -40.76
CA LYS A 4 27.99 -3.16 -40.79
C LYS A 4 27.17 -2.73 -39.56
N LYS A 5 26.10 -1.96 -39.79
CA LYS A 5 25.07 -1.69 -38.79
C LYS A 5 24.47 -3.03 -38.38
N GLY A 6 24.85 -3.54 -37.22
CA GLY A 6 24.12 -4.62 -36.56
C GLY A 6 22.72 -4.13 -36.26
N CYS A 7 21.72 -4.72 -36.94
CA CYS A 7 20.32 -4.51 -36.65
C CYS A 7 20.05 -4.88 -35.19
N LYS A 8 19.74 -3.88 -34.35
CA LYS A 8 19.18 -4.12 -33.03
C LYS A 8 17.79 -4.74 -33.23
N LYS A 9 17.66 -5.98 -32.82
CA LYS A 9 16.40 -6.71 -32.75
C LYS A 9 15.66 -6.17 -31.53
N TYR A 10 14.56 -5.45 -31.74
CA TYR A 10 13.66 -5.04 -30.66
C TYR A 10 12.90 -6.29 -30.20
N MET A 11 13.36 -6.92 -29.12
CA MET A 11 12.53 -7.81 -28.31
C MET A 11 11.78 -6.94 -27.30
N ASN A 12 10.47 -7.18 -27.15
CA ASN A 12 9.57 -6.47 -26.24
C ASN A 12 10.28 -6.06 -24.95
N GLY A 13 10.38 -4.75 -24.75
CA GLY A 13 10.84 -4.16 -23.51
C GLY A 13 9.81 -4.45 -22.43
N TYR A 14 10.08 -5.49 -21.64
CA TYR A 14 9.67 -5.51 -20.25
C TYR A 14 10.95 -5.18 -19.49
N GLU A 15 11.07 -3.94 -19.01
CA GLU A 15 11.91 -3.73 -17.84
C GLU A 15 11.27 -4.55 -16.73
N VAL A 16 11.97 -5.59 -16.27
CA VAL A 16 11.64 -6.26 -15.03
C VAL A 16 11.93 -5.23 -13.93
N ILE A 17 10.93 -4.41 -13.60
CA ILE A 17 10.95 -3.66 -12.35
C ILE A 17 10.72 -4.72 -11.28
N ASP A 18 11.80 -5.05 -10.58
CA ASP A 18 11.81 -5.92 -9.41
C ASP A 18 10.85 -5.38 -8.36
N ASN A 19 9.60 -5.85 -8.39
CA ASN A 19 8.57 -5.55 -7.38
C ASN A 19 8.50 -6.67 -6.33
N GLN A 20 9.54 -7.50 -6.20
CA GLN A 20 9.50 -8.71 -5.36
C GLN A 20 9.61 -8.41 -3.86
N ASN A 21 9.96 -7.18 -3.47
CA ASN A 21 10.17 -6.81 -2.07
C ASN A 21 9.12 -5.84 -1.49
N THR A 22 7.93 -5.75 -2.09
CA THR A 22 6.81 -4.98 -1.53
C THR A 22 5.76 -5.92 -0.93
N LEU A 23 5.44 -5.74 0.35
CA LEU A 23 4.32 -6.42 1.01
C LEU A 23 3.10 -5.50 1.06
N PHE A 24 2.01 -5.94 0.42
CA PHE A 24 0.72 -5.26 0.43
C PHE A 24 -0.20 -5.82 1.52
N LEU A 25 -0.68 -4.97 2.42
CA LEU A 25 -1.65 -5.29 3.46
C LEU A 25 -2.97 -4.59 3.12
N SER A 26 -4.02 -5.36 2.87
CA SER A 26 -5.25 -4.84 2.24
C SER A 26 -6.41 -4.76 3.21
N ILE A 27 -7.06 -3.60 3.29
CA ILE A 27 -8.31 -3.37 4.02
C ILE A 27 -9.42 -3.15 3.00
N VAL A 28 -10.50 -3.92 3.09
CA VAL A 28 -11.72 -3.66 2.31
C VAL A 28 -12.69 -2.92 3.22
N ASP A 29 -12.95 -1.66 2.88
CA ASP A 29 -13.85 -0.80 3.64
C ASP A 29 -15.21 -0.69 2.95
N THR A 30 -16.23 -1.25 3.60
CA THR A 30 -17.59 -1.40 3.06
C THR A 30 -18.61 -0.52 3.81
N LEU A 31 -18.16 0.34 4.73
CA LEU A 31 -19.03 1.17 5.53
C LEU A 31 -19.20 2.56 4.90
N ASP A 32 -20.37 3.15 5.08
CA ASP A 32 -20.61 4.54 4.72
C ASP A 32 -20.24 5.47 5.89
N TRP A 33 -20.00 6.74 5.59
CA TRP A 33 -19.56 7.76 6.55
C TRP A 33 -20.74 8.41 7.32
N LYS A 34 -21.83 7.67 7.56
CA LYS A 34 -22.96 8.21 8.34
C LYS A 34 -22.66 8.31 9.83
N ASP A 35 -21.86 7.37 10.35
CA ASP A 35 -21.35 7.34 11.72
C ASP A 35 -19.83 7.42 11.65
N GLU A 36 -19.33 8.64 11.49
CA GLU A 36 -17.94 8.93 11.17
C GLU A 36 -16.99 8.46 12.28
N GLU A 37 -17.35 8.68 13.54
CA GLU A 37 -16.53 8.28 14.69
C GLU A 37 -16.39 6.76 14.79
N ALA A 38 -17.50 6.02 14.66
CA ALA A 38 -17.47 4.57 14.70
C ALA A 38 -16.73 3.97 13.50
N HIS A 39 -16.85 4.60 12.32
CA HIS A 39 -16.15 4.18 11.11
C HIS A 39 -14.64 4.40 11.24
N VAL A 40 -14.21 5.58 11.67
CA VAL A 40 -12.79 5.89 11.94
C VAL A 40 -12.20 4.93 12.95
N LEU A 41 -12.90 4.63 14.05
CA LEU A 41 -12.40 3.69 15.05
C LEU A 41 -12.13 2.31 14.44
N ARG A 42 -13.01 1.80 13.58
CA ARG A 42 -12.83 0.52 12.90
C ARG A 42 -11.63 0.52 11.94
N LEU A 43 -11.47 1.61 11.17
CA LEU A 43 -10.33 1.77 10.28
C LEU A 43 -9.02 1.85 11.07
N TYR A 44 -9.01 2.63 12.14
CA TYR A 44 -7.88 2.78 13.04
C TYR A 44 -7.44 1.43 13.62
N GLU A 45 -8.37 0.64 14.16
CA GLU A 45 -8.08 -0.70 14.68
C GLU A 45 -7.51 -1.65 13.62
N ALA A 46 -8.02 -1.59 12.38
CA ALA A 46 -7.54 -2.43 11.29
C ALA A 46 -6.12 -2.03 10.86
N ILE A 47 -5.85 -0.73 10.73
CA ILE A 47 -4.54 -0.19 10.38
C ILE A 47 -3.53 -0.51 11.48
N HIS A 48 -3.90 -0.35 12.75
CA HIS A 48 -3.00 -0.59 13.88
C HIS A 48 -2.59 -2.07 14.01
N LYS A 49 -3.48 -3.01 13.66
CA LYS A 49 -3.11 -4.43 13.56
C LYS A 49 -2.00 -4.67 12.54
N TYR A 50 -2.05 -3.97 11.41
CA TYR A 50 -1.01 -4.06 10.39
C TYR A 50 0.28 -3.35 10.78
N GLN A 51 0.19 -2.19 11.46
CA GLN A 51 1.36 -1.56 12.07
C GLN A 51 2.09 -2.52 13.01
N ALA A 52 1.37 -3.12 13.97
CA ALA A 52 1.96 -4.04 14.95
C ALA A 52 2.65 -5.25 14.26
N TYR A 53 2.03 -5.78 13.21
CA TYR A 53 2.62 -6.84 12.40
C TYR A 53 3.94 -6.40 11.72
N VAL A 54 3.99 -5.20 11.15
CA VAL A 54 5.21 -4.67 10.49
C VAL A 54 6.33 -4.50 11.51
N GLU A 55 6.03 -3.91 12.67
CA GLU A 55 6.99 -3.70 13.74
C GLU A 55 7.55 -5.04 14.26
N GLU A 56 6.70 -6.04 14.50
CA GLU A 56 7.12 -7.38 14.92
C GLU A 56 8.04 -8.03 13.88
N LYS A 57 7.69 -7.94 12.59
CA LYS A 57 8.52 -8.49 11.51
C LYS A 57 9.87 -7.79 11.43
N ARG A 58 9.93 -6.48 11.63
CA ARG A 58 11.20 -5.73 11.67
C ARG A 58 12.09 -6.17 12.83
N VAL A 59 11.54 -6.32 14.03
CA VAL A 59 12.30 -6.83 15.20
C VAL A 59 12.85 -8.23 14.94
N ASN A 60 12.05 -9.11 14.33
CA ASN A 60 12.48 -10.46 14.00
C ASN A 60 13.56 -10.50 12.90
N ARG A 61 13.53 -9.56 11.95
CA ARG A 61 14.56 -9.43 10.89
C ARG A 61 15.89 -8.90 11.39
N ILE A 62 15.90 -7.95 12.32
CA ILE A 62 17.15 -7.47 12.96
C ILE A 62 17.92 -8.65 13.57
N LYS A 63 17.20 -9.68 14.06
CA LYS A 63 17.80 -10.89 14.63
C LYS A 63 18.35 -11.87 13.57
N SER A 64 17.93 -11.81 12.31
CA SER A 64 18.26 -12.82 11.28
C SER A 64 19.38 -12.43 10.30
N ALA A 65 19.96 -11.22 10.39
CA ALA A 65 21.15 -10.72 9.65
C ALA A 65 21.15 -10.81 8.10
N LEU A 66 20.14 -11.41 7.49
CA LEU A 66 19.91 -11.46 6.05
C LEU A 66 18.46 -11.08 5.80
N GLU A 67 18.24 -9.99 5.05
CA GLU A 67 17.41 -9.92 3.85
C GLU A 67 16.97 -8.48 3.54
N THR A 68 16.79 -8.24 2.24
CA THR A 68 16.48 -6.99 1.57
C THR A 68 15.36 -6.18 2.23
N GLU A 69 15.49 -4.85 2.21
CA GLU A 69 14.54 -3.88 2.78
C GLU A 69 13.14 -4.01 2.18
N THR A 70 12.25 -4.77 2.83
CA THR A 70 10.87 -4.97 2.35
C THR A 70 10.09 -3.68 2.56
N ARG A 71 9.56 -3.13 1.46
CA ARG A 71 8.62 -2.02 1.49
C ARG A 71 7.26 -2.52 1.97
N TYR A 72 6.68 -1.84 2.95
CA TYR A 72 5.34 -2.15 3.43
C TYR A 72 4.35 -1.12 2.89
N VAL A 73 3.23 -1.61 2.37
CA VAL A 73 2.15 -0.77 1.85
C VAL A 73 0.83 -1.24 2.44
N ILE A 74 0.15 -0.38 3.19
CA ILE A 74 -1.24 -0.58 3.58
C ILE A 74 -2.12 0.02 2.48
N GLN A 75 -3.04 -0.77 1.94
CA GLN A 75 -4.00 -0.32 0.94
C GLN A 75 -5.43 -0.46 1.42
N ILE A 76 -6.21 0.60 1.31
CA ILE A 76 -7.61 0.66 1.71
C ILE A 76 -8.46 0.77 0.46
N PHE A 77 -9.39 -0.17 0.29
CA PHE A 77 -10.35 -0.19 -0.79
C PHE A 77 -11.71 0.24 -0.26
N ALA A 78 -11.99 1.54 -0.35
CA ALA A 78 -13.20 2.16 0.16
C ALA A 78 -14.36 2.02 -0.84
N GLN A 79 -15.50 1.53 -0.37
CA GLN A 79 -16.72 1.40 -1.18
C GLN A 79 -17.44 2.74 -1.35
N TYR A 80 -17.34 3.62 -0.37
CA TYR A 80 -18.02 4.92 -0.34
C TYR A 80 -17.01 6.05 -0.40
N GLU A 81 -17.45 7.19 -0.93
CA GLU A 81 -16.65 8.42 -0.92
C GLU A 81 -16.42 8.88 0.52
N CYS A 82 -15.21 9.35 0.77
CA CYS A 82 -14.76 9.79 2.08
C CYS A 82 -15.43 11.11 2.48
N SER A 83 -15.79 11.27 3.76
CA SER A 83 -16.22 12.56 4.29
C SER A 83 -15.03 13.49 4.56
N GLU A 84 -15.30 14.77 4.86
CA GLU A 84 -14.25 15.71 5.30
C GLU A 84 -13.53 15.20 6.54
N TYR A 85 -14.27 14.71 7.54
CA TYR A 85 -13.74 14.09 8.75
C TYR A 85 -12.86 12.87 8.44
N GLY A 86 -13.30 12.02 7.50
CA GLY A 86 -12.51 10.88 7.07
C GLY A 86 -11.21 11.25 6.35
N ASN A 87 -11.22 12.34 5.59
CA ASN A 87 -10.01 12.84 4.91
C ASN A 87 -8.98 13.34 5.93
N ASP A 88 -9.43 14.10 6.94
CA ASP A 88 -8.56 14.54 8.05
C ASP A 88 -7.95 13.34 8.77
N PHE A 89 -8.76 12.30 9.04
CA PHE A 89 -8.26 11.05 9.61
C PHE A 89 -7.18 10.40 8.72
N TYR A 90 -7.40 10.31 7.41
CA TYR A 90 -6.44 9.68 6.52
C TYR A 90 -5.11 10.42 6.42
N GLU A 91 -5.10 11.75 6.42
CA GLU A 91 -3.84 12.52 6.46
C GLU A 91 -3.09 12.27 7.78
N LEU A 92 -3.78 12.23 8.92
CA LEU A 92 -3.15 11.90 10.21
C LEU A 92 -2.53 10.50 10.22
N ILE A 93 -3.23 9.51 9.67
CA ILE A 93 -2.71 8.14 9.60
C ILE A 93 -1.53 8.03 8.64
N LYS A 94 -1.57 8.76 7.53
CA LYS A 94 -0.48 8.78 6.56
C LYS A 94 0.81 9.32 7.19
N ASP A 95 0.72 10.39 7.97
CA ASP A 95 1.85 10.93 8.73
C ASP A 95 2.37 9.89 9.74
N LEU A 96 1.48 9.27 10.52
CA LEU A 96 1.84 8.22 11.50
C LEU A 96 2.56 7.02 10.84
N LEU A 97 2.07 6.57 9.69
CA LEU A 97 2.65 5.44 8.97
C LEU A 97 3.96 5.80 8.27
N GLN A 98 4.12 7.06 7.86
CA GLN A 98 5.35 7.56 7.26
C GLN A 98 6.53 7.52 8.24
N ASP A 99 6.30 7.78 9.52
CA ASP A 99 7.32 7.70 10.58
C ASP A 99 7.92 6.28 10.73
N ILE A 100 7.17 5.26 10.31
CA ILE A 100 7.63 3.86 10.29
C ILE A 100 7.85 3.34 8.86
N GLU A 101 7.96 4.23 7.86
CA GLU A 101 8.19 3.92 6.45
C GLU A 101 7.16 2.93 5.86
N VAL A 102 5.93 3.00 6.35
CA VAL A 102 4.79 2.27 5.80
C VAL A 102 4.02 3.24 4.90
N GLU A 103 3.81 2.87 3.64
CA GLU A 103 3.02 3.68 2.72
C GLU A 103 1.53 3.39 2.88
N LEU A 104 0.70 4.44 2.90
CA LEU A 104 -0.75 4.32 2.83
C LEU A 104 -1.25 4.63 1.42
N LYS A 105 -2.06 3.73 0.85
CA LYS A 105 -2.78 3.94 -0.41
C LYS A 105 -4.27 3.79 -0.20
N ILE A 106 -5.06 4.71 -0.72
CA ILE A 106 -6.52 4.68 -0.61
C ILE A 106 -7.11 4.66 -2.01
N TYR A 107 -7.99 3.69 -2.24
CA TYR A 107 -8.65 3.46 -3.50
C TYR A 107 -10.16 3.54 -3.28
N ILE A 108 -10.79 4.58 -3.81
CA ILE A 108 -12.24 4.74 -3.74
C ILE A 108 -12.87 4.04 -4.94
N LYS A 109 -13.83 3.16 -4.67
CA LYS A 109 -14.56 2.43 -5.70
C LYS A 109 -15.46 3.38 -6.48
N ASN A 110 -14.99 3.87 -7.62
CA ASN A 110 -15.83 4.49 -8.64
C ASN A 110 -16.62 3.42 -9.41
N ASN A 111 -17.58 2.75 -8.76
CA ASN A 111 -18.60 1.87 -9.35
C ASN A 111 -18.20 0.84 -10.45
N LYS A 112 -16.91 0.57 -10.71
CA LYS A 112 -16.46 -0.20 -11.89
C LYS A 112 -15.50 -1.37 -11.64
N PHE A 113 -15.09 -1.64 -10.41
CA PHE A 113 -14.25 -2.82 -10.13
C PHE A 113 -14.99 -3.86 -9.30
N ILE A 114 -15.21 -5.01 -9.92
CA ILE A 114 -15.58 -6.29 -9.28
C ILE A 114 -14.25 -6.89 -8.82
N TYR A 115 -14.09 -7.13 -7.51
CA TYR A 115 -13.03 -8.02 -7.04
C TYR A 115 -13.44 -9.45 -7.38
N ILE A 116 -12.67 -10.11 -8.25
CA ILE A 116 -12.74 -11.54 -8.56
C ILE A 116 -11.66 -12.23 -7.74
#